data_AF-A0A2D9TCY0-F1
#
_entry.id   AF-A0A2D9TCY0-F1
#
_cell.length_a   1.000
_cell.length_b   1.000
_cell.length_c   1.000
_cell.angle_alpha   90.00
_cell.angle_beta   90.00
_cell.angle_gamma   90.00
#
_symmetry.space_group_name_H-M   'P 1'
#
loop_
_entity.id
_entity.type
_entity.pdbx_description
1 polymer ?
#
loop_
_entity_poly.entity_id
_entity_poly.type
_entity_poly.pdbx_seq_one_letter_code
_entity_poly.pdbx_strand_id
1 'polypeptide(L)'
;MVTVLRGEEGAVVTYQALLREPPGGTLEWRLPLEADLAAARTLPGTVFEHVDRATAPRVTHLVERDPCERDEGDGAPEDGEGGAADEAPGDGEGGAADEASGDGEGGAADEASGDAEGGAADEASGDAEGGAADEASESAASAAEPVQPTFARSGFDVTAGDEGLVATLATSALIPAGEGRWATPPLRIPMGPLAEVPLAFGGEVDLLLVVLDRARVALVDRPTWAAPTGAETNEDGLAAFGERYEAAADEVLGEGSRVLLEAVETLGADPLLSDRVLATLGGDVVELPEPVVVTRLRLRAGSSLALERVAPVYRPEWSLERAPVAAHEVDPVAATGVAMNRFRAEELVFRPWDGEAACEGPVRDRWRLDEEGAARWPVRALGPVAAGIESARRERNQVARTVEAEQREQRERREREAAAREEAGCGCSAPGDGVPAGALIVLLLFGRRRQLGSKPSQAP
;
A
#
# COMPACT_ATOMS: atom_id res chain seq x y z
N MET A 1 -10.17 -2.95 0.61
CA MET A 1 -8.99 -3.80 0.41
C MET A 1 -8.76 -4.65 1.65
N VAL A 2 -8.45 -5.92 1.46
CA VAL A 2 -8.10 -6.86 2.53
C VAL A 2 -6.77 -7.50 2.15
N THR A 3 -5.83 -7.53 3.09
CA THR A 3 -4.61 -8.34 2.94
C THR A 3 -4.66 -9.51 3.90
N VAL A 4 -4.29 -10.70 3.45
CA VAL A 4 -4.19 -11.90 4.27
C VAL A 4 -2.78 -12.42 4.18
N LEU A 5 -2.08 -12.49 5.32
CA LEU A 5 -0.78 -13.13 5.43
C LEU A 5 -0.97 -14.48 6.14
N ARG A 6 -0.66 -15.59 5.47
CA ARG A 6 -0.83 -16.95 6.02
C ARG A 6 0.53 -17.55 6.36
N GLY A 7 0.72 -17.87 7.63
CA GLY A 7 1.78 -18.75 8.11
C GLY A 7 1.31 -20.20 8.21
N GLU A 8 2.15 -21.06 8.77
CA GLU A 8 1.78 -22.46 9.03
C GLU A 8 0.82 -22.60 10.21
N GLU A 9 1.07 -21.86 11.29
CA GLU A 9 0.32 -21.95 12.55
C GLU A 9 -0.70 -20.83 12.77
N GLY A 10 -0.74 -19.84 11.87
CA GLY A 10 -1.59 -18.66 12.06
C GLY A 10 -1.75 -17.83 10.80
N ALA A 11 -2.54 -16.77 10.93
CA ALA A 11 -2.71 -15.79 9.89
C ALA A 11 -2.83 -14.38 10.47
N VAL A 12 -2.54 -13.38 9.65
CA VAL A 12 -2.84 -11.98 9.95
C VAL A 12 -3.71 -11.43 8.85
N VAL A 13 -4.87 -10.89 9.23
CA VAL A 13 -5.76 -10.21 8.29
C VAL A 13 -5.71 -8.73 8.56
N THR A 14 -5.49 -7.93 7.52
CA THR A 14 -5.57 -6.48 7.59
C THR A 14 -6.70 -5.97 6.70
N TYR A 15 -7.55 -5.11 7.26
CA TYR A 15 -8.70 -4.53 6.59
C TYR A 15 -8.53 -3.03 6.39
N GLN A 16 -8.89 -2.55 5.20
CA GLN A 16 -9.13 -1.13 4.95
C GLN A 16 -10.32 -0.99 4.02
N ALA A 17 -11.35 -0.26 4.45
CA ALA A 17 -12.48 0.07 3.59
C ALA A 17 -12.27 1.45 2.95
N LEU A 18 -12.67 1.57 1.68
CA LEU A 18 -12.88 2.83 1.00
C LEU A 18 -14.38 3.03 0.81
N LEU A 19 -14.87 4.21 1.16
CA LEU A 19 -16.27 4.58 1.20
C LEU A 19 -16.47 5.79 0.30
N ARG A 20 -17.54 5.79 -0.52
CA ARG A 20 -17.90 6.95 -1.33
C ARG A 20 -18.52 8.07 -0.52
N GLU A 21 -19.19 7.72 0.57
CA GLU A 21 -19.78 8.65 1.53
C GLU A 21 -19.57 8.10 2.94
N PRO A 22 -19.36 8.95 3.95
CA PRO A 22 -19.26 8.49 5.32
C PRO A 22 -20.69 8.09 5.75
N PRO A 23 -20.91 6.84 6.19
CA PRO A 23 -22.24 6.46 6.66
C PRO A 23 -22.64 7.33 7.86
N GLY A 24 -23.93 7.49 8.10
CA GLY A 24 -24.39 7.98 9.40
C GLY A 24 -24.12 6.91 10.47
N GLY A 25 -23.48 7.28 11.58
CA GLY A 25 -23.30 6.38 12.74
C GLY A 25 -21.94 5.68 12.81
N THR A 26 -21.95 4.36 12.90
CA THR A 26 -20.78 3.49 13.08
C THR A 26 -20.68 2.49 11.94
N LEU A 27 -19.45 2.17 11.55
CA LEU A 27 -19.15 1.01 10.71
C LEU A 27 -18.92 -0.20 11.60
N GLU A 28 -19.36 -1.37 11.19
CA GLU A 28 -19.19 -2.61 11.96
C GLU A 28 -18.51 -3.69 11.11
N TRP A 29 -17.60 -4.43 11.74
CA TRP A 29 -16.95 -5.62 11.20
C TRP A 29 -17.14 -6.76 12.18
N ARG A 30 -17.65 -7.90 11.71
CA ARG A 30 -17.62 -9.12 12.51
C ARG A 30 -16.29 -9.83 12.32
N LEU A 31 -15.65 -10.14 13.43
CA LEU A 31 -14.37 -10.80 13.54
C LEU A 31 -14.58 -12.20 14.15
N PRO A 32 -13.79 -13.20 13.76
CA PRO A 32 -13.86 -14.53 14.37
C PRO A 32 -13.48 -14.50 15.84
N LEU A 33 -14.02 -15.46 16.60
CA LEU A 33 -13.71 -15.65 18.01
C LEU A 33 -12.22 -15.94 18.28
N GLU A 34 -11.51 -16.47 17.29
CA GLU A 34 -10.09 -16.83 17.37
C GLU A 34 -9.14 -15.64 17.12
N ALA A 35 -9.69 -14.42 16.99
CA ALA A 35 -8.88 -13.22 16.83
C ALA A 35 -8.14 -12.88 18.13
N ASP A 36 -6.82 -12.67 18.04
CA ASP A 36 -6.04 -12.12 19.14
C ASP A 36 -6.20 -10.60 19.18
N LEU A 37 -7.22 -10.15 19.91
CA LEU A 37 -7.49 -8.74 20.10
C LEU A 37 -6.36 -8.03 20.87
N ALA A 38 -5.62 -8.71 21.74
CA ALA A 38 -4.54 -8.06 22.47
C ALA A 38 -3.40 -7.63 21.51
N ALA A 39 -3.20 -8.38 20.43
CA ALA A 39 -2.22 -8.09 19.38
C ALA A 39 -2.80 -7.28 18.19
N ALA A 40 -4.11 -6.99 18.18
CA ALA A 40 -4.73 -6.18 17.15
C ALA A 40 -4.25 -4.72 17.22
N ARG A 41 -4.01 -4.11 16.06
CA ARG A 41 -3.53 -2.73 15.98
C ARG A 41 -3.90 -2.06 14.67
N THR A 42 -4.02 -0.74 14.68
CA THR A 42 -4.10 0.01 13.43
C THR A 42 -2.73 0.24 12.82
N LEU A 43 -2.66 0.21 11.50
CA LEU A 43 -1.43 0.48 10.75
C LEU A 43 -1.43 1.87 10.11
N PRO A 44 -0.26 2.41 9.75
CA PRO A 44 -0.19 3.60 8.91
C PRO A 44 -0.94 3.41 7.59
N GLY A 45 -1.69 4.42 7.16
CA GLY A 45 -2.44 4.38 5.89
C GLY A 45 -1.58 4.10 4.65
N THR A 46 -0.29 4.43 4.73
CA THR A 46 0.70 4.21 3.65
C THR A 46 1.00 2.73 3.41
N VAL A 47 0.73 1.83 4.36
CA VAL A 47 1.01 0.39 4.18
C VAL A 47 0.19 -0.18 3.02
N PHE A 48 -1.11 0.12 2.97
CA PHE A 48 -1.97 -0.33 1.88
C PHE A 48 -1.63 0.35 0.55
N GLU A 49 -1.17 1.61 0.56
CA GLU A 49 -0.66 2.26 -0.65
C GLU A 49 0.54 1.50 -1.22
N HIS A 50 1.47 1.06 -0.36
CA HIS A 50 2.62 0.25 -0.79
C HIS A 50 2.19 -1.10 -1.34
N VAL A 51 1.31 -1.83 -0.65
CA VAL A 51 0.82 -3.14 -1.12
C VAL A 51 0.05 -3.00 -2.42
N ASP A 52 -0.85 -2.01 -2.51
CA ASP A 52 -1.64 -1.77 -3.71
C ASP A 52 -0.72 -1.43 -4.89
N ARG A 53 0.23 -0.50 -4.69
CA ARG A 53 1.22 -0.15 -5.71
C ARG A 53 2.05 -1.37 -6.12
N ALA A 54 2.56 -2.14 -5.16
CA ALA A 54 3.40 -3.31 -5.42
C ALA A 54 2.70 -4.38 -6.27
N THR A 55 1.41 -4.57 -6.04
CA THR A 55 0.64 -5.68 -6.62
C THR A 55 -0.26 -5.24 -7.78
N ALA A 56 -0.37 -3.95 -8.06
CA ALA A 56 -1.26 -3.41 -9.06
C ALA A 56 -0.90 -3.85 -10.50
N PRO A 57 -1.90 -3.86 -11.39
CA PRO A 57 -1.68 -3.88 -12.83
C PRO A 57 -0.72 -2.78 -13.29
N ARG A 58 0.10 -3.07 -14.30
CA ARG A 58 1.16 -2.17 -14.76
C ARG A 58 1.12 -1.95 -16.26
N VAL A 59 1.74 -0.87 -16.71
CA VAL A 59 2.09 -0.65 -18.11
C VAL A 59 3.60 -0.63 -18.23
N THR A 60 4.13 -1.47 -19.09
CA THR A 60 5.56 -1.59 -19.33
C THR A 60 5.92 -0.98 -20.66
N HIS A 61 6.92 -0.10 -20.62
CA HIS A 61 7.50 0.50 -21.80
C HIS A 61 8.62 -0.38 -22.31
N LEU A 62 8.51 -0.74 -23.58
CA LEU A 62 9.50 -1.50 -24.31
C LEU A 62 10.05 -0.62 -25.42
N VAL A 63 11.36 -0.40 -25.42
CA VAL A 63 12.05 0.24 -26.53
C VAL A 63 12.70 -0.81 -27.40
N GLU A 64 12.60 -0.62 -28.71
CA GLU A 64 13.34 -1.44 -29.66
C GLU A 64 14.84 -1.16 -29.46
N ARG A 65 15.64 -2.21 -29.35
CA ARG A 65 17.10 -2.13 -29.31
C ARG A 65 17.62 -1.57 -30.63
N ASP A 66 18.81 -1.00 -30.60
CA ASP A 66 19.49 -0.63 -31.84
C ASP A 66 19.56 -1.88 -32.74
N PRO A 67 18.99 -1.83 -33.96
CA PRO A 67 18.96 -2.97 -34.86
C PRO A 67 20.35 -3.50 -35.23
N CYS A 68 21.39 -2.72 -34.97
CA CYS A 68 22.79 -3.05 -35.20
C CYS A 68 23.55 -3.50 -33.95
N GLU A 69 22.94 -3.44 -32.76
CA GLU A 69 23.52 -3.94 -31.53
C GLU A 69 23.68 -5.46 -31.61
N ARG A 70 24.88 -5.99 -31.39
CA ARG A 70 25.08 -7.43 -31.26
C ARG A 70 24.79 -7.83 -29.82
N ASP A 71 24.10 -8.94 -29.64
CA ASP A 71 23.93 -9.55 -28.33
C ASP A 71 25.32 -9.91 -27.80
N GLU A 72 25.78 -9.25 -26.73
CA GLU A 72 27.12 -9.43 -26.16
C GLU A 72 27.36 -10.87 -25.65
N GLY A 73 26.34 -11.74 -25.67
CA GLY A 73 26.40 -13.16 -25.35
C GLY A 73 26.42 -14.14 -26.54
N ASP A 74 26.09 -13.69 -27.76
CA ASP A 74 26.10 -14.57 -28.96
C ASP A 74 27.49 -14.68 -29.60
N GLY A 75 28.47 -14.02 -28.99
CA GLY A 75 29.87 -14.01 -29.38
C GLY A 75 30.73 -14.98 -28.57
N ALA A 76 30.20 -16.05 -27.99
CA ALA A 76 31.05 -17.21 -27.77
C ALA A 76 31.53 -17.63 -29.17
N PRO A 77 32.81 -17.43 -29.53
CA PRO A 77 33.27 -17.95 -30.79
C PRO A 77 32.93 -19.43 -30.76
N GLU A 78 32.19 -19.91 -31.76
CA GLU A 78 32.37 -21.27 -32.22
C GLU A 78 33.84 -21.32 -32.65
N ASP A 79 34.73 -21.51 -31.67
CA ASP A 79 36.08 -21.94 -31.88
C ASP A 79 35.91 -23.26 -32.61
N GLY A 80 35.90 -23.17 -33.93
CA GLY A 80 36.05 -24.28 -34.83
C GLY A 80 37.41 -24.89 -34.54
N GLU A 81 37.49 -25.68 -33.48
CA GLU A 81 38.42 -26.77 -33.36
C GLU A 81 38.07 -27.75 -34.48
N GLY A 82 38.69 -27.50 -35.63
CA GLY A 82 39.09 -28.56 -36.54
C GLY A 82 40.03 -29.52 -35.80
N GLY A 83 39.46 -30.36 -34.94
CA GLY A 83 40.11 -31.48 -34.29
C GLY A 83 39.74 -32.77 -34.99
N ALA A 84 40.38 -33.05 -36.12
CA ALA A 84 40.54 -34.42 -36.56
C ALA A 84 41.61 -35.08 -35.68
N ALA A 85 41.20 -35.83 -34.67
CA ALA A 85 42.08 -36.78 -33.99
C ALA A 85 41.26 -37.95 -33.40
N ASP A 86 41.47 -39.10 -34.05
CA ASP A 86 41.32 -40.49 -33.65
C ASP A 86 40.53 -40.88 -32.39
N GLU A 87 39.63 -41.84 -32.63
CA GLU A 87 38.99 -42.66 -31.61
C GLU A 87 39.99 -43.48 -30.78
N ALA A 88 39.84 -43.41 -29.46
CA ALA A 88 40.24 -44.49 -28.56
C ALA A 88 39.18 -44.59 -27.44
N PRO A 89 38.61 -45.78 -27.18
CA PRO A 89 37.69 -45.97 -26.06
C PRO A 89 38.49 -46.19 -24.77
N GLY A 90 38.26 -45.33 -23.79
CA GLY A 90 38.81 -45.45 -22.43
C GLY A 90 37.71 -45.29 -21.40
N ASP A 91 37.41 -46.38 -20.70
CA ASP A 91 36.54 -46.45 -19.52
C ASP A 91 37.16 -45.74 -18.30
N GLY A 92 36.33 -45.13 -17.45
CA GLY A 92 36.69 -44.65 -16.11
C GLY A 92 35.85 -43.44 -15.68
N GLU A 93 34.76 -43.63 -14.92
CA GLU A 93 34.71 -43.58 -13.44
C GLU A 93 35.15 -42.24 -12.82
N GLY A 94 34.17 -41.51 -12.27
CA GLY A 94 34.27 -40.82 -10.97
C GLY A 94 34.79 -39.39 -10.96
N GLY A 95 33.98 -38.46 -10.45
CA GLY A 95 34.45 -37.14 -10.03
C GLY A 95 33.32 -36.16 -9.78
N ALA A 96 32.81 -36.14 -8.56
CA ALA A 96 32.03 -35.02 -8.02
C ALA A 96 32.92 -33.76 -7.99
N ALA A 97 32.37 -32.62 -8.40
CA ALA A 97 32.98 -31.31 -8.18
C ALA A 97 31.95 -30.38 -7.53
N ASP A 98 32.35 -29.89 -6.37
CA ASP A 98 31.71 -28.86 -5.57
C ASP A 98 31.62 -27.53 -6.34
N GLU A 99 30.44 -26.93 -6.37
CA GLU A 99 30.26 -25.55 -6.82
C GLU A 99 30.44 -24.61 -5.62
N ALA A 100 31.61 -23.96 -5.59
CA ALA A 100 31.92 -22.89 -4.67
C ALA A 100 31.31 -21.58 -5.19
N SER A 101 30.44 -21.01 -4.36
CA SER A 101 29.86 -19.67 -4.44
C SER A 101 30.92 -18.59 -4.63
N GLY A 102 30.84 -17.86 -5.75
CA GLY A 102 31.58 -16.63 -5.99
C GLY A 102 30.78 -15.42 -5.54
N ASP A 103 31.28 -14.73 -4.51
CA ASP A 103 30.77 -13.44 -4.03
C ASP A 103 31.04 -12.34 -5.07
N GLY A 104 29.98 -11.84 -5.70
CA GLY A 104 30.01 -10.66 -6.55
C GLY A 104 29.68 -9.41 -5.74
N GLU A 105 30.71 -8.66 -5.34
CA GLU A 105 30.60 -7.30 -4.80
C GLU A 105 30.08 -6.35 -5.90
N GLY A 106 28.81 -5.94 -5.79
CA GLY A 106 28.18 -4.92 -6.63
C GLY A 106 27.82 -3.68 -5.81
N GLY A 107 28.38 -2.54 -6.21
CA GLY A 107 28.42 -1.29 -5.44
C GLY A 107 27.07 -0.68 -5.05
N ALA A 108 27.01 -0.20 -3.82
CA ALA A 108 25.96 0.67 -3.31
C ALA A 108 26.00 2.04 -4.01
N ALA A 109 24.87 2.44 -4.60
CA ALA A 109 24.62 3.83 -4.94
C ALA A 109 23.96 4.52 -3.74
N ASP A 110 24.59 5.59 -3.27
CA ASP A 110 24.10 6.45 -2.20
C ASP A 110 22.82 7.18 -2.64
N GLU A 111 21.68 6.77 -2.10
CA GLU A 111 20.42 7.52 -2.17
C GLU A 111 20.30 8.42 -0.93
N ALA A 112 20.36 9.74 -1.17
CA ALA A 112 20.10 10.76 -0.18
C ALA A 112 18.61 10.82 0.17
N SER A 113 18.18 10.06 1.17
CA SER A 113 16.85 10.21 1.78
C SER A 113 16.84 11.40 2.74
N GLY A 114 16.03 12.42 2.43
CA GLY A 114 15.77 13.55 3.31
C GLY A 114 15.09 13.12 4.61
N ASP A 115 15.61 13.66 5.71
CA ASP A 115 15.19 13.42 7.08
C ASP A 115 13.70 13.75 7.31
N ALA A 116 12.95 12.76 7.79
CA ALA A 116 11.71 12.98 8.52
C ALA A 116 11.98 12.62 9.99
N GLU A 117 12.10 13.65 10.82
CA GLU A 117 12.23 13.51 12.27
C GLU A 117 10.99 12.81 12.85
N GLY A 118 11.15 11.55 13.22
CA GLY A 118 10.25 10.80 14.09
C GLY A 118 10.97 10.51 15.39
N GLY A 119 10.62 11.24 16.45
CA GLY A 119 11.17 11.03 17.79
C GLY A 119 10.88 9.63 18.31
N ALA A 120 11.94 8.84 18.50
CA ALA A 120 11.91 7.63 19.29
C ALA A 120 11.87 8.02 20.78
N ALA A 121 10.90 7.50 21.51
CA ALA A 121 10.91 7.52 22.96
C ALA A 121 11.86 6.41 23.45
N ASP A 122 12.85 6.80 24.24
CA ASP A 122 13.75 5.93 24.97
C ASP A 122 12.99 5.09 26.00
N GLU A 123 12.97 3.76 25.83
CA GLU A 123 12.64 2.83 26.91
C GLU A 123 13.97 2.40 27.56
N ALA A 124 14.21 2.95 28.74
CA ALA A 124 15.38 2.67 29.54
C ALA A 124 15.29 1.26 30.17
N SER A 125 16.17 0.36 29.75
CA SER A 125 16.47 -0.89 30.44
C SER A 125 17.27 -0.59 31.71
N GLY A 126 16.66 -0.77 32.88
CA GLY A 126 17.32 -0.73 34.18
C GLY A 126 17.56 -2.14 34.70
N ASP A 127 18.81 -2.59 34.66
CA ASP A 127 19.31 -3.73 35.42
C ASP A 127 19.34 -3.40 36.92
N ALA A 128 18.80 -4.28 37.76
CA ALA A 128 19.16 -4.36 39.17
C ALA A 128 18.94 -5.80 39.69
N GLU A 129 20.04 -6.52 39.90
CA GLU A 129 20.08 -7.73 40.71
C GLU A 129 19.96 -7.41 42.21
N GLY A 130 19.30 -8.32 42.95
CA GLY A 130 19.66 -8.63 44.33
C GLY A 130 18.51 -8.66 45.35
N GLY A 131 18.23 -9.87 45.89
CA GLY A 131 17.65 -10.03 47.24
C GLY A 131 16.54 -11.06 47.38
N ALA A 132 16.86 -12.19 48.01
CA ALA A 132 15.94 -13.30 48.32
C ALA A 132 15.26 -13.17 49.70
N ALA A 133 14.16 -13.93 49.87
CA ALA A 133 13.34 -14.22 51.07
C ALA A 133 12.45 -13.06 51.57
N ASP A 134 11.15 -13.24 51.88
CA ASP A 134 10.48 -14.28 52.66
C ASP A 134 8.98 -14.41 52.31
N GLU A 135 8.37 -15.54 52.65
CA GLU A 135 6.92 -15.82 52.49
C GLU A 135 6.02 -15.06 53.48
N ALA A 136 4.84 -14.59 53.02
CA ALA A 136 3.52 -14.83 53.64
C ALA A 136 2.39 -13.96 53.04
N SER A 137 1.24 -14.64 52.82
CA SER A 137 -0.15 -14.17 52.95
C SER A 137 -0.74 -13.09 52.02
N GLU A 138 -1.71 -13.56 51.24
CA GLU A 138 -3.09 -13.05 51.09
C GLU A 138 -3.37 -11.61 50.62
N SER A 139 -4.12 -11.58 49.52
CA SER A 139 -5.20 -10.62 49.22
C SER A 139 -4.82 -9.15 49.01
N ALA A 140 -4.48 -8.82 47.77
CA ALA A 140 -4.93 -7.57 47.18
C ALA A 140 -5.13 -7.81 45.68
N ALA A 141 -6.39 -8.07 45.31
CA ALA A 141 -6.86 -7.82 43.95
C ALA A 141 -6.76 -6.30 43.72
N SER A 142 -5.56 -5.85 43.36
CA SER A 142 -5.36 -4.56 42.74
C SER A 142 -6.03 -4.65 41.38
N ALA A 143 -7.18 -3.98 41.24
CA ALA A 143 -7.80 -3.71 39.96
C ALA A 143 -6.81 -2.88 39.14
N ALA A 144 -5.89 -3.55 38.47
CA ALA A 144 -5.20 -2.97 37.32
C ALA A 144 -6.31 -2.56 36.36
N GLU A 145 -6.39 -1.27 36.05
CA GLU A 145 -7.28 -0.80 34.99
C GLU A 145 -7.01 -1.68 33.76
N PRO A 146 -8.06 -2.23 33.11
CA PRO A 146 -7.87 -3.07 31.95
C PRO A 146 -7.05 -2.25 30.95
N VAL A 147 -5.85 -2.74 30.63
CA VAL A 147 -5.00 -2.14 29.60
C VAL A 147 -5.86 -2.10 28.34
N GLN A 148 -6.36 -0.92 28.01
CA GLN A 148 -7.18 -0.79 26.82
C GLN A 148 -6.29 -1.13 25.64
N PRO A 149 -6.71 -2.07 24.78
CA PRO A 149 -5.89 -2.47 23.66
C PRO A 149 -5.59 -1.24 22.79
N THR A 150 -4.38 -1.18 22.24
CA THR A 150 -3.85 -0.01 21.52
C THR A 150 -4.74 0.47 20.37
N PHE A 151 -5.54 -0.40 19.78
CA PHE A 151 -6.50 -0.03 18.73
C PHE A 151 -7.70 0.78 19.24
N ALA A 152 -8.06 0.75 20.53
CA ALA A 152 -9.14 1.59 21.07
C ALA A 152 -8.86 3.09 20.86
N ARG A 153 -7.57 3.48 20.83
CA ARG A 153 -7.13 4.85 20.56
C ARG A 153 -7.32 5.29 19.11
N SER A 154 -7.51 4.36 18.19
CA SER A 154 -7.68 4.61 16.76
C SER A 154 -9.15 4.78 16.35
N GLY A 155 -10.07 4.73 17.32
CA GLY A 155 -11.51 4.89 17.10
C GLY A 155 -12.26 3.58 16.86
N PHE A 156 -11.57 2.44 16.90
CA PHE A 156 -12.20 1.12 16.88
C PHE A 156 -12.60 0.68 18.30
N ASP A 157 -13.86 0.31 18.49
CA ASP A 157 -14.35 -0.35 19.70
C ASP A 157 -14.74 -1.78 19.38
N VAL A 158 -14.19 -2.76 20.12
CA VAL A 158 -14.44 -4.19 19.88
C VAL A 158 -15.24 -4.77 21.03
N THR A 159 -16.40 -5.33 20.69
CA THR A 159 -17.33 -5.94 21.64
C THR A 159 -17.54 -7.41 21.32
N ALA A 160 -17.87 -8.21 22.32
CA ALA A 160 -18.34 -9.57 22.10
C ALA A 160 -19.84 -9.55 21.75
N GLY A 161 -20.20 -10.17 20.63
CA GLY A 161 -21.58 -10.44 20.21
C GLY A 161 -21.88 -11.94 20.24
N ASP A 162 -23.14 -12.29 19.97
CA ASP A 162 -23.63 -13.67 20.05
C ASP A 162 -22.97 -14.62 19.02
N GLU A 163 -22.48 -14.08 17.91
CA GLU A 163 -21.88 -14.85 16.79
C GLU A 163 -20.36 -14.62 16.64
N GLY A 164 -19.73 -13.86 17.53
CA GLY A 164 -18.32 -13.50 17.39
C GLY A 164 -17.97 -12.15 18.00
N LEU A 165 -16.80 -11.64 17.63
CA LEU A 165 -16.36 -10.30 18.01
C LEU A 165 -16.88 -9.29 16.99
N VAL A 166 -17.26 -8.10 17.44
CA VAL A 166 -17.73 -7.00 16.56
C VAL A 166 -16.83 -5.80 16.80
N ALA A 167 -16.02 -5.45 15.81
CA ALA A 167 -15.29 -4.19 15.77
C ALA A 167 -16.19 -3.10 15.19
N THR A 168 -16.27 -1.96 15.85
CA THR A 168 -17.06 -0.82 15.44
C THR A 168 -16.18 0.40 15.28
N LEU A 169 -16.38 1.21 14.24
CA LEU A 169 -15.61 2.44 13.99
C LEU A 169 -16.57 3.62 13.90
N ALA A 170 -16.35 4.62 14.74
CA ALA A 170 -17.07 5.89 14.64
C ALA A 170 -16.71 6.60 13.32
N THR A 171 -17.69 7.16 12.63
CA THR A 171 -17.45 7.84 11.34
C THR A 171 -16.55 9.08 11.47
N SER A 172 -16.43 9.65 12.67
CA SER A 172 -15.45 10.70 12.98
C SER A 172 -13.99 10.25 12.90
N ALA A 173 -13.73 8.93 12.94
CA ALA A 173 -12.39 8.35 12.80
C ALA A 173 -12.04 8.00 11.34
N LEU A 174 -12.93 8.30 10.39
CA LEU A 174 -12.65 8.12 8.97
C LEU A 174 -11.60 9.13 8.48
N ILE A 175 -10.73 8.65 7.60
CA ILE A 175 -9.65 9.40 6.99
C ILE A 175 -10.13 9.91 5.62
N PRO A 176 -10.08 11.21 5.32
CA PRO A 176 -10.40 11.72 3.99
C PRO A 176 -9.49 11.09 2.92
N ALA A 177 -10.10 10.58 1.85
CA ALA A 177 -9.44 9.88 0.75
C ALA A 177 -9.72 10.53 -0.63
N GLY A 178 -9.94 11.86 -0.65
CA GLY A 178 -10.12 12.68 -1.85
C GLY A 178 -11.54 12.61 -2.43
N GLU A 179 -11.96 13.60 -3.21
CA GLU A 179 -13.26 13.64 -3.94
C GLU A 179 -14.46 13.02 -3.18
N GLY A 180 -14.70 13.45 -1.95
CA GLY A 180 -15.82 12.97 -1.13
C GLY A 180 -15.68 11.54 -0.60
N ARG A 181 -14.58 10.85 -0.90
CA ARG A 181 -14.27 9.49 -0.43
C ARG A 181 -13.61 9.51 0.94
N TRP A 182 -13.80 8.41 1.66
CA TRP A 182 -13.30 8.19 3.01
C TRP A 182 -12.65 6.82 3.10
N ALA A 183 -11.59 6.71 3.88
CA ALA A 183 -10.92 5.47 4.19
C ALA A 183 -11.01 5.17 5.68
N THR A 184 -11.15 3.90 6.05
CA THR A 184 -10.94 3.50 7.43
C THR A 184 -9.44 3.44 7.74
N PRO A 185 -9.02 3.66 8.99
CA PRO A 185 -7.68 3.25 9.38
C PRO A 185 -7.48 1.75 9.07
N PRO A 186 -6.33 1.36 8.51
CA PRO A 186 -5.93 -0.04 8.39
C PRO A 186 -6.04 -0.76 9.73
N LEU A 187 -6.89 -1.78 9.85
CA LEU A 187 -7.01 -2.60 11.07
C LEU A 187 -6.35 -3.96 10.84
N ARG A 188 -5.29 -4.26 11.59
CA ARG A 188 -4.56 -5.53 11.55
C ARG A 188 -4.95 -6.42 12.71
N ILE A 189 -5.28 -7.67 12.41
CA ILE A 189 -5.81 -8.64 13.37
C ILE A 189 -5.07 -9.96 13.19
N PRO A 190 -4.23 -10.37 14.17
CA PRO A 190 -3.69 -11.71 14.22
C PRO A 190 -4.74 -12.75 14.60
N MET A 191 -4.61 -13.94 14.03
CA MET A 191 -5.60 -15.00 14.09
C MET A 191 -4.92 -16.37 14.07
N GLY A 192 -5.65 -17.40 14.49
CA GLY A 192 -5.26 -18.79 14.25
C GLY A 192 -5.22 -19.16 12.75
N PRO A 193 -5.00 -20.44 12.43
CA PRO A 193 -5.00 -20.93 11.06
C PRO A 193 -6.31 -20.57 10.33
N LEU A 194 -6.19 -19.81 9.24
CA LEU A 194 -7.35 -19.28 8.54
C LEU A 194 -7.75 -20.18 7.37
N ALA A 195 -8.92 -20.82 7.44
CA ALA A 195 -9.53 -21.51 6.30
C ALA A 195 -10.41 -20.57 5.45
N GLU A 196 -11.07 -19.62 6.09
CA GLU A 196 -11.96 -18.65 5.46
C GLU A 196 -11.59 -17.23 5.88
N VAL A 197 -11.56 -16.31 4.93
CA VAL A 197 -11.41 -14.87 5.24
C VAL A 197 -12.77 -14.35 5.68
N PRO A 198 -12.92 -13.92 6.95
CA PRO A 198 -14.19 -13.44 7.44
C PRO A 198 -14.45 -12.07 6.81
N LEU A 199 -15.53 -11.99 6.04
CA LEU A 199 -16.08 -10.74 5.53
C LEU A 199 -17.48 -10.59 6.09
N ALA A 200 -17.68 -9.54 6.87
CA ALA A 200 -18.99 -9.21 7.43
C ALA A 200 -19.24 -7.72 7.22
N PHE A 201 -19.32 -7.34 5.96
CA PHE A 201 -19.82 -6.03 5.58
C PHE A 201 -21.35 -6.14 5.46
N GLY A 202 -22.10 -5.11 5.85
CA GLY A 202 -23.57 -5.10 5.83
C GLY A 202 -24.21 -5.09 4.43
N GLY A 203 -23.64 -5.80 3.47
CA GLY A 203 -24.01 -5.86 2.06
C GLY A 203 -22.87 -6.36 1.18
N GLU A 204 -23.10 -6.43 -0.12
CA GLU A 204 -22.03 -6.69 -1.09
C GLU A 204 -21.12 -5.47 -1.23
N VAL A 205 -19.82 -5.72 -1.23
CA VAL A 205 -18.79 -4.69 -1.45
C VAL A 205 -17.84 -5.11 -2.58
N ASP A 206 -17.34 -4.13 -3.33
CA ASP A 206 -16.19 -4.34 -4.19
C ASP A 206 -14.95 -4.55 -3.32
N LEU A 207 -14.39 -5.75 -3.41
CA LEU A 207 -13.26 -6.20 -2.63
C LEU A 207 -12.05 -6.37 -3.52
N LEU A 208 -10.97 -5.74 -3.09
CA LEU A 208 -9.62 -6.07 -3.50
C LEU A 208 -8.96 -6.90 -2.41
N LEU A 209 -8.68 -8.17 -2.69
CA LEU A 209 -8.07 -9.14 -1.78
C LEU A 209 -6.64 -9.43 -2.23
N VAL A 210 -5.66 -9.24 -1.34
CA VAL A 210 -4.26 -9.61 -1.56
C VAL A 210 -3.87 -10.67 -0.54
N VAL A 211 -3.50 -11.86 -1.02
CA VAL A 211 -3.11 -12.98 -0.16
C VAL A 211 -1.62 -13.26 -0.33
N LEU A 212 -0.91 -13.34 0.78
CA LEU A 212 0.48 -13.75 0.89
C LEU A 212 0.49 -15.14 1.56
N ASP A 213 0.84 -16.18 0.80
CA ASP A 213 0.84 -17.58 1.23
C ASP A 213 2.03 -18.31 0.56
N ARG A 214 2.33 -19.56 0.92
CA ARG A 214 3.40 -20.36 0.27
C ARG A 214 3.10 -20.78 -1.17
N ALA A 215 1.86 -20.57 -1.60
CA ALA A 215 1.36 -20.95 -2.90
C ALA A 215 0.30 -19.95 -3.35
N ARG A 216 0.02 -19.97 -4.66
CA ARG A 216 -1.13 -19.28 -5.23
C ARG A 216 -2.41 -19.76 -4.57
N VAL A 217 -3.34 -18.85 -4.35
CA VAL A 217 -4.67 -19.17 -3.82
C VAL A 217 -5.79 -18.89 -4.83
N ALA A 218 -6.90 -19.60 -4.68
CA ALA A 218 -8.15 -19.34 -5.38
C ALA A 218 -9.32 -19.41 -4.40
N LEU A 219 -10.48 -18.94 -4.84
CA LEU A 219 -11.73 -19.06 -4.09
C LEU A 219 -12.41 -20.38 -4.45
N VAL A 220 -12.78 -21.15 -3.42
CA VAL A 220 -13.30 -22.53 -3.57
C VAL A 220 -14.62 -22.58 -4.35
N ASP A 221 -15.45 -21.54 -4.22
CA ASP A 221 -16.84 -21.53 -4.70
C ASP A 221 -17.05 -20.62 -5.92
N ARG A 222 -15.98 -20.05 -6.48
CA ARG A 222 -16.09 -19.03 -7.55
C ARG A 222 -15.09 -19.22 -8.67
N PRO A 223 -15.55 -19.14 -9.94
CA PRO A 223 -14.64 -19.19 -11.08
C PRO A 223 -13.74 -17.95 -11.10
N THR A 224 -12.44 -18.19 -11.32
CA THR A 224 -11.42 -17.15 -11.40
C THR A 224 -11.05 -16.88 -12.86
N TRP A 225 -11.13 -15.61 -13.26
CA TRP A 225 -10.81 -15.10 -14.58
C TRP A 225 -9.50 -14.34 -14.52
N ALA A 226 -8.54 -14.64 -15.39
CA ALA A 226 -7.32 -13.86 -15.47
C ALA A 226 -7.62 -12.53 -16.16
N ALA A 227 -7.15 -11.43 -15.57
CA ALA A 227 -7.13 -10.15 -16.23
C ALA A 227 -6.38 -10.24 -17.58
N PRO A 228 -6.80 -9.47 -18.60
CA PRO A 228 -6.02 -9.32 -19.83
C PRO A 228 -4.57 -8.90 -19.50
N THR A 229 -3.62 -9.47 -20.23
CA THR A 229 -2.20 -9.12 -20.10
C THR A 229 -1.53 -9.21 -21.47
N GLY A 230 -0.47 -8.44 -21.68
CA GLY A 230 0.27 -8.36 -22.94
C GLY A 230 -0.46 -7.62 -24.05
N ALA A 231 -1.52 -6.86 -23.75
CA ALA A 231 -2.18 -6.05 -24.76
C ALA A 231 -1.27 -4.88 -25.17
N GLU A 232 -1.03 -4.75 -26.48
CA GLU A 232 -0.27 -3.62 -27.01
C GLU A 232 -1.11 -2.34 -26.90
N THR A 233 -0.48 -1.27 -26.42
CA THR A 233 -1.11 0.03 -26.25
C THR A 233 -0.17 1.14 -26.73
N ASN A 234 -0.73 2.28 -27.10
CA ASN A 234 0.03 3.47 -27.46
C ASN A 234 0.05 4.48 -26.30
N GLU A 235 0.72 5.63 -26.47
CA GLU A 235 0.80 6.66 -25.43
C GLU A 235 -0.57 7.21 -25.01
N ASP A 236 -1.55 7.29 -25.93
CA ASP A 236 -2.94 7.67 -25.57
C ASP A 236 -3.60 6.58 -24.71
N GLY A 237 -3.37 5.32 -25.07
CA GLY A 237 -3.85 4.15 -24.34
C GLY A 237 -3.23 4.03 -22.94
N LEU A 238 -1.97 4.43 -22.77
CA LEU A 238 -1.29 4.55 -21.49
C LEU A 238 -2.00 5.56 -20.57
N ALA A 239 -2.31 6.75 -21.08
CA ALA A 239 -3.01 7.78 -20.31
C ALA A 239 -4.42 7.31 -19.87
N ALA A 240 -5.07 6.49 -20.68
CA ALA A 240 -6.38 5.91 -20.41
C ALA A 240 -6.34 4.52 -19.72
N PHE A 241 -5.15 4.01 -19.37
CA PHE A 241 -5.00 2.62 -18.90
C PHE A 241 -5.87 2.33 -17.67
N GLY A 242 -5.80 3.20 -16.65
CA GLY A 242 -6.59 3.02 -15.43
C GLY A 242 -8.10 2.95 -15.71
N GLU A 243 -8.63 3.87 -16.53
CA GLU A 243 -10.06 3.89 -16.86
C GLU A 243 -10.50 2.66 -17.66
N ARG A 244 -9.70 2.24 -18.65
CA ARG A 244 -9.98 1.04 -19.44
C ARG A 244 -9.91 -0.23 -18.61
N TYR A 245 -8.91 -0.32 -17.73
CA TYR A 245 -8.73 -1.46 -16.84
C TYR A 245 -9.93 -1.59 -15.87
N GLU A 246 -10.34 -0.49 -15.26
CA GLU A 246 -11.51 -0.48 -14.37
C GLU A 246 -12.79 -0.87 -15.11
N ALA A 247 -13.00 -0.40 -16.33
CA ALA A 247 -14.14 -0.80 -17.15
C ALA A 247 -14.13 -2.31 -17.48
N ALA A 248 -12.97 -2.87 -17.83
CA ALA A 248 -12.82 -4.31 -18.07
C ALA A 248 -13.04 -5.13 -16.79
N ALA A 249 -12.57 -4.64 -15.64
CA ALA A 249 -12.80 -5.27 -14.37
C ALA A 249 -14.30 -5.27 -14.00
N ASP A 250 -14.99 -4.14 -14.19
CA ASP A 250 -16.43 -4.02 -13.95
C ASP A 250 -17.26 -4.96 -14.84
N GLU A 251 -16.84 -5.16 -16.09
CA GLU A 251 -17.47 -6.13 -17.00
C GLU A 251 -17.36 -7.56 -16.45
N VAL A 252 -16.16 -7.97 -16.01
CA VAL A 252 -15.95 -9.31 -15.42
C VAL A 252 -16.75 -9.46 -14.11
N LEU A 253 -16.79 -8.43 -13.27
CA LEU A 253 -17.44 -8.46 -11.97
C LEU A 253 -18.97 -8.29 -12.02
N GLY A 254 -19.51 -7.74 -13.11
CA GLY A 254 -20.94 -7.52 -13.32
C GLY A 254 -21.79 -8.80 -13.23
N GLU A 255 -21.17 -9.97 -13.38
CA GLU A 255 -21.84 -11.27 -13.25
C GLU A 255 -21.93 -11.80 -11.80
N GLY A 256 -21.51 -11.01 -10.80
CA GLY A 256 -21.72 -11.19 -9.34
C GLY A 256 -20.96 -12.36 -8.69
N SER A 257 -20.71 -13.43 -9.43
CA SER A 257 -20.06 -14.66 -8.96
C SER A 257 -18.61 -14.80 -9.41
N ARG A 258 -18.15 -13.93 -10.32
CA ARG A 258 -16.79 -14.00 -10.89
C ARG A 258 -15.76 -13.32 -10.00
N VAL A 259 -14.53 -13.82 -10.11
CA VAL A 259 -13.34 -13.28 -9.45
C VAL A 259 -12.35 -12.93 -10.55
N LEU A 260 -11.81 -11.72 -10.51
CA LEU A 260 -10.75 -11.28 -11.41
C LEU A 260 -9.40 -11.48 -10.72
N LEU A 261 -8.54 -12.31 -11.31
CA LEU A 261 -7.15 -12.47 -10.93
C LEU A 261 -6.31 -11.38 -11.61
N GLU A 262 -5.73 -10.48 -10.81
CA GLU A 262 -4.94 -9.36 -11.31
C GLU A 262 -3.43 -9.65 -11.26
N ALA A 263 -2.97 -10.43 -10.27
CA ALA A 263 -1.56 -10.80 -10.16
C ALA A 263 -1.36 -12.09 -9.35
N VAL A 264 -0.35 -12.88 -9.72
CA VAL A 264 0.27 -13.94 -8.91
C VAL A 264 1.78 -13.87 -9.08
N GLU A 265 2.52 -13.67 -8.00
CA GLU A 265 3.97 -13.51 -8.08
C GLU A 265 4.67 -14.11 -6.88
N THR A 266 5.78 -14.78 -7.13
CA THR A 266 6.67 -15.25 -6.07
C THR A 266 7.55 -14.07 -5.63
N LEU A 267 7.49 -13.67 -4.36
CA LEU A 267 8.29 -12.57 -3.81
C LEU A 267 9.78 -12.84 -4.01
N GLY A 268 10.52 -11.74 -4.23
CA GLY A 268 11.92 -11.74 -4.67
C GLY A 268 12.14 -10.95 -5.97
N ALA A 269 11.07 -10.60 -6.69
CA ALA A 269 11.13 -9.84 -7.94
C ALA A 269 10.66 -8.36 -7.84
N ASP A 270 9.81 -7.99 -6.88
CA ASP A 270 9.34 -6.60 -6.67
C ASP A 270 9.81 -6.06 -5.30
N PRO A 271 10.71 -5.07 -5.25
CA PRO A 271 11.27 -4.50 -4.02
C PRO A 271 10.29 -3.58 -3.29
N LEU A 272 9.11 -3.29 -3.84
CA LEU A 272 8.08 -2.54 -3.10
C LEU A 272 7.47 -3.35 -1.94
N LEU A 273 7.55 -4.69 -1.98
CA LEU A 273 7.19 -5.56 -0.86
C LEU A 273 8.44 -5.98 -0.07
N SER A 274 9.14 -4.99 0.48
CA SER A 274 10.28 -5.21 1.38
C SER A 274 9.88 -5.93 2.67
N ASP A 275 10.87 -6.55 3.33
CA ASP A 275 10.71 -7.20 4.64
C ASP A 275 10.07 -6.27 5.69
N ARG A 276 10.34 -4.97 5.62
CA ARG A 276 9.73 -3.97 6.51
C ARG A 276 8.23 -3.84 6.28
N VAL A 277 7.77 -3.88 5.03
CA VAL A 277 6.35 -3.85 4.70
C VAL A 277 5.68 -5.15 5.16
N LEU A 278 6.32 -6.30 4.91
CA LEU A 278 5.83 -7.61 5.36
C LEU A 278 5.73 -7.70 6.88
N ALA A 279 6.75 -7.26 7.61
CA ALA A 279 6.73 -7.16 9.07
C ALA A 279 5.57 -6.27 9.54
N THR A 280 5.33 -5.13 8.88
CA THR A 280 4.22 -4.24 9.25
C THR A 280 2.86 -4.90 9.04
N LEU A 281 2.69 -5.65 7.94
CA LEU A 281 1.45 -6.39 7.62
C LEU A 281 1.17 -7.55 8.56
N GLY A 282 2.17 -8.06 9.28
CA GLY A 282 1.99 -9.17 10.21
C GLY A 282 3.15 -10.17 10.27
N GLY A 283 4.20 -10.01 9.46
CA GLY A 283 5.38 -10.89 9.51
C GLY A 283 6.14 -10.83 10.83
N ASP A 284 5.83 -9.85 11.70
CA ASP A 284 6.31 -9.80 13.09
C ASP A 284 5.52 -10.72 14.05
N VAL A 285 4.38 -11.25 13.61
CA VAL A 285 3.48 -12.09 14.42
C VAL A 285 3.35 -13.50 13.87
N VAL A 286 3.38 -13.65 12.54
CA VAL A 286 3.36 -14.96 11.88
C VAL A 286 4.64 -15.19 11.10
N GLU A 287 5.14 -16.41 11.18
CA GLU A 287 6.27 -16.84 10.35
C GLU A 287 5.87 -16.76 8.87
N LEU A 288 6.69 -16.05 8.09
CA LEU A 288 6.45 -15.87 6.66
C LEU A 288 6.69 -17.19 5.93
N PRO A 289 5.81 -17.57 4.98
CA PRO A 289 6.04 -18.76 4.19
C PRO A 289 7.24 -18.58 3.25
N GLU A 290 8.02 -19.64 3.04
CA GLU A 290 9.06 -19.67 2.02
C GLU A 290 8.76 -20.73 0.94
N PRO A 291 8.65 -20.34 -0.35
CA PRO A 291 8.65 -18.97 -0.86
C PRO A 291 7.32 -18.25 -0.56
N VAL A 292 7.33 -16.92 -0.44
CA VAL A 292 6.07 -16.15 -0.37
C VAL A 292 5.51 -15.95 -1.78
N VAL A 293 4.25 -16.28 -1.98
CA VAL A 293 3.48 -16.03 -3.20
C VAL A 293 2.39 -15.02 -2.90
N VAL A 294 2.40 -13.91 -3.63
CA VAL A 294 1.37 -12.88 -3.58
C VAL A 294 0.31 -13.18 -4.63
N THR A 295 -0.95 -13.28 -4.22
CA THR A 295 -2.11 -13.43 -5.10
C THR A 295 -3.03 -12.22 -4.93
N ARG A 296 -3.31 -11.49 -6.00
CA ARG A 296 -4.21 -10.33 -6.01
C ARG A 296 -5.49 -10.67 -6.76
N LEU A 297 -6.61 -10.62 -6.04
CA LEU A 297 -7.95 -10.91 -6.53
C LEU A 297 -8.85 -9.68 -6.37
N ARG A 298 -9.70 -9.43 -7.36
CA ARG A 298 -10.79 -8.46 -7.29
C ARG A 298 -12.12 -9.20 -7.42
N LEU A 299 -13.09 -8.89 -6.57
CA LEU A 299 -14.39 -9.55 -6.53
C LEU A 299 -15.46 -8.69 -5.85
N ARG A 300 -16.73 -9.07 -6.01
CA ARG A 300 -17.83 -8.57 -5.17
C ARG A 300 -18.19 -9.59 -4.12
N ALA A 301 -18.15 -9.22 -2.85
CA ALA A 301 -18.43 -10.14 -1.76
C ALA A 301 -19.23 -9.46 -0.63
N GLY A 302 -20.20 -10.19 -0.08
CA GLY A 302 -20.93 -9.79 1.14
C GLY A 302 -20.86 -10.83 2.27
N SER A 303 -20.05 -11.88 2.10
CA SER A 303 -19.89 -12.97 3.08
C SER A 303 -18.47 -13.52 3.05
N SER A 304 -18.14 -14.38 4.03
CA SER A 304 -16.84 -15.01 4.17
C SER A 304 -16.36 -15.71 2.90
N LEU A 305 -15.04 -15.73 2.71
CA LEU A 305 -14.39 -16.28 1.53
C LEU A 305 -13.54 -17.50 1.87
N ALA A 306 -13.91 -18.67 1.36
CA ALA A 306 -13.10 -19.87 1.49
C ALA A 306 -11.94 -19.85 0.48
N LEU A 307 -10.71 -19.95 0.99
CA LEU A 307 -9.49 -19.96 0.18
C LEU A 307 -8.87 -21.34 0.12
N GLU A 308 -8.51 -21.78 -1.07
CA GLU A 308 -7.69 -22.98 -1.27
C GLU A 308 -6.39 -22.66 -1.99
N ARG A 309 -5.35 -23.45 -1.70
CA ARG A 309 -4.10 -23.38 -2.45
C ARG A 309 -4.28 -24.14 -3.74
N VAL A 310 -3.83 -23.53 -4.83
CA VAL A 310 -3.95 -24.09 -6.18
C VAL A 310 -2.59 -24.18 -6.84
N ALA A 311 -2.52 -24.97 -7.92
CA ALA A 311 -1.29 -25.12 -8.70
C ALA A 311 -0.76 -23.75 -9.18
N PRO A 312 0.55 -23.59 -9.36
CA PRO A 312 1.11 -22.35 -9.88
C PRO A 312 0.47 -21.94 -11.20
N VAL A 313 0.36 -20.63 -11.42
CA VAL A 313 0.08 -20.09 -12.76
C VAL A 313 1.34 -19.43 -13.26
N TYR A 314 1.76 -19.93 -14.40
CA TYR A 314 2.80 -19.32 -15.19
C TYR A 314 2.18 -18.80 -16.48
N ARG A 315 2.38 -17.52 -16.75
CA ARG A 315 2.43 -17.06 -18.14
C ARG A 315 3.87 -16.66 -18.42
N PRO A 316 4.45 -17.08 -19.56
CA PRO A 316 5.72 -16.51 -19.97
C PRO A 316 5.51 -15.01 -20.09
N GLU A 317 6.23 -14.23 -19.29
CA GLU A 317 6.19 -12.77 -19.37
C GLU A 317 6.53 -12.30 -20.79
N TRP A 318 7.24 -13.12 -21.58
CA TRP A 318 7.72 -12.75 -22.90
C TRP A 318 7.84 -13.96 -23.84
N SER A 319 6.72 -14.51 -24.33
CA SER A 319 6.82 -14.94 -25.74
C SER A 319 6.84 -13.66 -26.55
N LEU A 320 7.99 -13.28 -27.12
CA LEU A 320 8.12 -12.19 -28.10
C LEU A 320 7.18 -12.34 -29.31
N GLU A 321 6.45 -13.45 -29.39
CA GLU A 321 5.28 -13.62 -30.23
C GLU A 321 4.17 -12.65 -29.77
N ARG A 322 3.97 -11.57 -30.55
CA ARG A 322 2.98 -10.47 -30.42
C ARG A 322 1.50 -10.89 -30.32
N ALA A 323 1.16 -12.00 -29.70
CA ALA A 323 -0.21 -12.49 -29.61
C ALA A 323 -0.87 -11.95 -28.32
N PRO A 324 -1.75 -10.94 -28.41
CA PRO A 324 -2.54 -10.52 -27.25
C PRO A 324 -3.40 -11.69 -26.78
N VAL A 325 -3.42 -11.90 -25.46
CA VAL A 325 -4.21 -12.98 -24.86
C VAL A 325 -5.47 -12.36 -24.26
N ALA A 326 -6.62 -12.66 -24.87
CA ALA A 326 -7.92 -12.24 -24.35
C ALA A 326 -8.16 -12.80 -22.93
N ALA A 327 -8.96 -12.09 -22.14
CA ALA A 327 -9.45 -12.60 -20.86
C ALA A 327 -10.10 -13.97 -21.09
N HIS A 328 -9.64 -14.96 -20.33
CA HIS A 328 -10.19 -16.30 -20.35
C HIS A 328 -10.33 -16.80 -18.92
N GLU A 329 -11.28 -17.70 -18.73
CA GLU A 329 -11.32 -18.56 -17.55
C GLU A 329 -9.95 -19.21 -17.39
N VAL A 330 -9.35 -19.09 -16.20
CA VAL A 330 -8.04 -19.67 -15.96
C VAL A 330 -8.19 -21.18 -15.92
N ASP A 331 -8.01 -21.82 -17.07
CA ASP A 331 -7.89 -23.27 -17.12
C ASP A 331 -6.62 -23.63 -16.33
N PRO A 332 -6.70 -24.41 -15.25
CA PRO A 332 -5.53 -24.91 -14.53
C PRO A 332 -4.78 -25.95 -15.36
N VAL A 333 -4.55 -25.69 -16.65
CA VAL A 333 -3.60 -26.43 -17.45
C VAL A 333 -2.25 -26.18 -16.82
N ALA A 334 -1.87 -27.17 -16.02
CA ALA A 334 -0.54 -27.39 -15.53
C ALA A 334 0.45 -27.04 -16.64
N ALA A 335 1.08 -25.88 -16.53
CA ALA A 335 2.36 -25.67 -17.16
C ALA A 335 3.32 -26.59 -16.41
N THR A 336 3.25 -27.89 -16.72
CA THR A 336 4.09 -28.93 -16.15
C THR A 336 5.53 -28.57 -16.50
N GLY A 337 6.26 -28.03 -15.54
CA GLY A 337 7.67 -27.66 -15.71
C GLY A 337 8.04 -26.24 -15.29
N VAL A 338 7.08 -25.37 -14.94
CA VAL A 338 7.41 -24.02 -14.45
C VAL A 338 7.25 -23.94 -12.94
N ALA A 339 8.38 -23.81 -12.24
CA ALA A 339 8.45 -23.86 -10.79
C ALA A 339 7.99 -22.59 -10.08
N MET A 340 7.62 -21.53 -10.81
CA MET A 340 7.39 -20.20 -10.23
C MET A 340 6.07 -19.59 -10.69
N ASN A 341 5.39 -18.93 -9.75
CA ASN A 341 4.23 -18.10 -10.06
C ASN A 341 4.70 -16.79 -10.68
N ARG A 342 4.19 -16.49 -11.88
CA ARG A 342 4.54 -15.28 -12.63
C ARG A 342 3.39 -14.89 -13.55
N PHE A 343 2.46 -14.14 -13.01
CA PHE A 343 1.33 -13.57 -13.72
C PHE A 343 1.08 -12.16 -13.17
N ARG A 344 0.97 -11.18 -14.04
CA ARG A 344 0.53 -9.83 -13.67
C ARG A 344 -0.29 -9.27 -14.84
N ALA A 345 -1.38 -8.60 -14.52
CA ALA A 345 -2.12 -7.81 -15.50
C ALA A 345 -1.21 -6.68 -15.98
N GLU A 346 -0.89 -6.70 -17.28
CA GLU A 346 0.10 -5.82 -17.85
C GLU A 346 -0.28 -5.40 -19.27
N GLU A 347 -0.11 -4.12 -19.59
CA GLU A 347 -0.11 -3.65 -20.97
C GLU A 347 1.30 -3.28 -21.41
N LEU A 348 1.55 -3.37 -22.72
CA LEU A 348 2.86 -3.12 -23.31
C LEU A 348 2.79 -1.91 -24.23
N VAL A 349 3.64 -0.93 -23.98
CA VAL A 349 3.87 0.21 -24.88
C VAL A 349 5.15 -0.04 -25.64
N PHE A 350 5.03 -0.28 -26.94
CA PHE A 350 6.18 -0.47 -27.82
C PHE A 350 6.62 0.87 -28.41
N ARG A 351 7.88 1.22 -28.22
CA ARG A 351 8.56 2.38 -28.80
C ARG A 351 9.60 1.89 -29.82
N PRO A 352 9.26 1.87 -31.13
CA PRO A 352 10.18 1.44 -32.17
C PRO A 352 11.44 2.30 -32.21
N TRP A 353 12.54 1.74 -32.70
CA TRP A 353 13.81 2.43 -32.86
C TRP A 353 13.68 3.43 -34.02
N ASP A 354 13.83 4.71 -33.69
CA ASP A 354 13.68 5.84 -34.60
C ASP A 354 15.00 6.28 -35.27
N GLY A 355 16.13 5.74 -34.83
CA GLY A 355 17.44 5.98 -35.42
C GLY A 355 17.63 5.31 -36.79
N GLU A 356 18.56 5.85 -37.59
CA GLU A 356 19.00 5.21 -38.84
C GLU A 356 19.87 3.98 -38.52
N ALA A 357 19.56 2.83 -39.12
CA ALA A 357 20.34 1.62 -38.95
C ALA A 357 21.61 1.69 -39.81
N ALA A 358 22.79 1.72 -39.18
CA ALA A 358 24.07 1.91 -39.86
C ALA A 358 24.72 0.60 -40.38
N CYS A 359 24.18 -0.57 -40.03
CA CYS A 359 24.76 -1.88 -40.34
C CYS A 359 24.14 -2.54 -41.58
N GLU A 360 24.90 -3.44 -42.20
CA GLU A 360 24.42 -4.31 -43.28
C GLU A 360 23.64 -5.49 -42.69
N GLY A 361 22.32 -5.34 -42.57
CA GLY A 361 21.41 -6.37 -42.05
C GLY A 361 20.87 -6.09 -40.65
N PRO A 362 20.13 -4.97 -40.45
CA PRO A 362 19.55 -4.64 -39.16
C PRO A 362 18.54 -5.69 -38.69
N VAL A 363 18.63 -6.09 -37.42
CA VAL A 363 17.70 -7.01 -36.76
C VAL A 363 16.71 -6.21 -35.94
N ARG A 364 15.50 -6.05 -36.49
CA ARG A 364 14.35 -5.36 -35.88
C ARG A 364 13.56 -6.29 -34.94
N ASP A 365 12.60 -5.72 -34.23
CA ASP A 365 11.69 -6.42 -33.30
C ASP A 365 12.42 -7.06 -32.09
N ARG A 366 13.57 -6.51 -31.71
CA ARG A 366 14.26 -6.83 -30.47
C ARG A 366 13.94 -5.77 -29.44
N TRP A 367 13.28 -6.17 -28.36
CA TRP A 367 12.73 -5.25 -27.37
C TRP A 367 13.48 -5.38 -26.05
N ARG A 368 13.68 -4.25 -25.36
CA ARG A 368 14.16 -4.20 -23.98
C ARG A 368 13.31 -3.22 -23.17
N LEU A 369 13.37 -3.35 -21.83
CA LEU A 369 12.87 -2.29 -20.96
C LEU A 369 13.62 -0.99 -21.26
N ASP A 370 12.91 0.13 -21.37
CA ASP A 370 13.57 1.42 -21.55
C ASP A 370 14.37 1.79 -20.31
N GLU A 371 15.40 2.65 -20.45
CA GLU A 371 16.20 3.08 -19.30
C GLU A 371 15.32 3.76 -18.24
N GLU A 372 14.26 4.45 -18.67
CA GLU A 372 13.24 4.98 -17.78
C GLU A 372 12.41 3.89 -17.10
N GLY A 373 12.08 2.77 -17.73
CA GLY A 373 11.36 1.63 -17.15
C GLY A 373 12.25 0.69 -16.33
N ALA A 374 13.56 0.73 -16.57
CA ALA A 374 14.58 0.08 -15.75
C ALA A 374 14.89 0.91 -14.50
N ALA A 375 14.89 2.24 -14.59
CA ALA A 375 15.19 3.16 -13.48
C ALA A 375 13.94 3.64 -12.72
N ARG A 376 12.81 3.82 -13.40
CA ARG A 376 11.50 4.08 -12.81
C ARG A 376 10.66 2.84 -13.00
N TRP A 377 10.12 2.34 -11.89
CA TRP A 377 9.10 1.31 -11.90
C TRP A 377 8.04 1.59 -12.99
N PRO A 378 7.58 0.56 -13.72
CA PRO A 378 6.59 0.70 -14.79
C PRO A 378 5.42 1.57 -14.34
N VAL A 379 4.83 2.34 -15.25
CA VAL A 379 3.67 3.19 -14.93
C VAL A 379 2.57 2.27 -14.41
N ARG A 380 2.30 2.34 -13.10
CA ARG A 380 1.33 1.47 -12.45
C ARG A 380 -0.05 2.10 -12.58
N ALA A 381 -1.07 1.32 -12.95
CA ALA A 381 -2.43 1.75 -12.63
C ALA A 381 -2.48 1.74 -11.11
N LEU A 382 -2.51 2.92 -10.50
CA LEU A 382 -2.79 2.98 -9.08
C LEU A 382 -4.13 2.26 -8.87
N GLY A 383 -4.13 1.23 -8.03
CA GLY A 383 -5.38 0.61 -7.65
C GLY A 383 -6.28 1.64 -6.98
N PRO A 384 -7.57 1.32 -6.77
CA PRO A 384 -8.55 2.27 -6.26
C PRO A 384 -8.14 2.90 -4.92
N VAL A 385 -7.34 2.20 -4.11
CA VAL A 385 -6.77 2.68 -2.85
C VAL A 385 -5.69 3.73 -3.10
N ALA A 386 -4.64 3.38 -3.85
CA ALA A 386 -3.55 4.30 -4.11
C ALA A 386 -4.02 5.52 -4.94
N ALA A 387 -4.94 5.32 -5.89
CA ALA A 387 -5.52 6.39 -6.70
C ALA A 387 -6.34 7.37 -5.84
N GLY A 388 -7.17 6.85 -4.92
CA GLY A 388 -7.93 7.67 -3.98
C GLY A 388 -7.01 8.50 -3.07
N ILE A 389 -6.00 7.85 -2.47
CA ILE A 389 -5.04 8.52 -1.59
C ILE A 389 -4.26 9.61 -2.34
N GLU A 390 -3.81 9.33 -3.57
CA GLU A 390 -3.06 10.31 -4.35
C GLU A 390 -3.94 11.49 -4.75
N SER A 391 -5.19 11.25 -5.16
CA SER A 391 -6.18 12.31 -5.40
C SER A 391 -6.35 13.19 -4.15
N ALA A 392 -6.53 12.58 -2.97
CA ALA A 392 -6.61 13.28 -1.69
C ALA A 392 -5.37 14.11 -1.38
N ARG A 393 -4.17 13.61 -1.74
CA ARG A 393 -2.90 14.31 -1.54
C ARG A 393 -2.79 15.50 -2.48
N ARG A 394 -3.18 15.35 -3.75
CA ARG A 394 -3.22 16.45 -4.73
C ARG A 394 -4.18 17.54 -4.27
N GLU A 395 -5.38 17.18 -3.81
CA GLU A 395 -6.37 18.12 -3.29
C GLU A 395 -5.87 18.85 -2.03
N ARG A 396 -5.32 18.13 -1.04
CA ARG A 396 -4.72 18.75 0.15
C ARG A 396 -3.59 19.71 -0.19
N ASN A 397 -2.72 19.33 -1.13
CA ASN A 397 -1.64 20.20 -1.59
C ASN A 397 -2.19 21.44 -2.31
N GLN A 398 -3.28 21.31 -3.06
CA GLN A 398 -3.95 22.45 -3.71
C GLN A 398 -4.60 23.39 -2.70
N VAL A 399 -5.26 22.86 -1.67
CA VAL A 399 -5.83 23.65 -0.57
C VAL A 399 -4.71 24.35 0.21
N ALA A 400 -3.63 23.64 0.55
CA ALA A 400 -2.48 24.23 1.24
C ALA A 400 -1.87 25.40 0.44
N ARG A 401 -1.67 25.22 -0.87
CA ARG A 401 -1.19 26.28 -1.77
C ARG A 401 -2.14 27.47 -1.83
N THR A 402 -3.46 27.23 -1.85
CA THR A 402 -4.47 28.30 -1.84
C THR A 402 -4.43 29.07 -0.52
N VAL A 403 -4.37 28.37 0.62
CA VAL A 403 -4.26 28.99 1.95
C VAL A 403 -2.97 29.79 2.09
N GLU A 404 -1.83 29.26 1.65
CA GLU A 404 -0.57 29.98 1.63
C GLU A 404 -0.62 31.23 0.74
N ALA A 405 -1.28 31.15 -0.43
CA ALA A 405 -1.48 32.29 -1.32
C ALA A 405 -2.37 33.37 -0.68
N GLU A 406 -3.48 32.99 -0.04
CA GLU A 406 -4.36 33.92 0.69
C GLU A 406 -3.64 34.57 1.88
N GLN A 407 -2.88 33.79 2.65
CA GLN A 407 -2.08 34.31 3.77
C GLN A 407 -1.03 35.30 3.28
N ARG A 408 -0.38 35.01 2.14
CA ARG A 408 0.56 35.93 1.49
C ARG A 408 -0.13 37.21 1.05
N GLU A 409 -1.29 37.13 0.41
CA GLU A 409 -2.06 38.32 -0.01
C GLU A 409 -2.51 39.16 1.21
N GLN A 410 -2.98 38.51 2.27
CA GLN A 410 -3.34 39.21 3.52
C GLN A 410 -2.14 39.91 4.16
N ARG A 411 -0.97 39.27 4.13
CA ARG A 411 0.27 39.87 4.62
C ARG A 411 0.67 41.09 3.79
N GLU A 412 0.70 40.97 2.47
CA GLU A 412 1.00 42.09 1.57
C GLU A 412 0.00 43.24 1.73
N ARG A 413 -1.29 42.93 1.92
CA ARG A 413 -2.32 43.93 2.21
C ARG A 413 -2.08 44.65 3.54
N ARG A 414 -1.74 43.92 4.60
CA ARG A 414 -1.40 44.52 5.91
C ARG A 414 -0.17 45.41 5.83
N GLU A 415 0.85 44.99 5.07
CA GLU A 415 2.06 45.78 4.83
C GLU A 415 1.74 47.07 4.04
N ARG A 416 0.89 47.00 3.01
CA ARG A 416 0.41 48.20 2.27
C ARG A 416 -0.42 49.14 3.15
N GLU A 417 -1.34 48.60 3.95
CA GLU A 417 -2.15 49.40 4.89
C GLU A 417 -1.28 50.05 5.97
N ALA A 418 -0.23 49.38 6.44
CA ALA A 418 0.74 49.94 7.37
C ALA A 418 1.56 51.08 6.72
N ALA A 419 2.08 50.87 5.51
CA ALA A 419 2.80 51.90 4.76
C ALA A 419 1.94 53.14 4.47
N ALA A 420 0.67 52.94 4.08
CA ALA A 420 -0.26 54.05 3.84
C ALA A 420 -0.58 54.86 5.11
N ARG A 421 -0.61 54.21 6.28
CA ARG A 421 -0.79 54.90 7.57
C ARG A 421 0.43 55.74 7.96
N GLU A 422 1.63 55.28 7.61
CA GLU A 422 2.87 56.04 7.84
C GLU A 422 2.90 57.31 6.97
N GLU A 423 2.50 57.21 5.70
CA GLU A 423 2.39 58.37 4.79
C GLU A 423 1.31 59.37 5.24
N ALA A 424 0.18 58.89 5.75
CA ALA A 424 -0.91 59.75 6.23
C ALA A 424 -0.60 60.45 7.59
N GLY A 425 0.41 59.97 8.33
CA GLY A 425 0.72 60.40 9.70
C GLY A 425 1.51 61.70 9.85
N CYS A 426 2.06 62.28 8.77
CA CYS A 426 2.87 63.51 8.83
C CYS A 426 2.07 64.82 8.65
N GLY A 427 0.79 64.81 9.00
CA GLY A 427 -0.02 66.02 9.10
C GLY A 427 0.21 66.74 10.43
N CYS A 428 1.27 67.56 10.51
CA CYS A 428 1.52 68.48 11.62
C CYS A 428 0.32 69.41 11.86
N SER A 429 -0.63 68.99 12.68
CA SER A 429 -1.55 69.89 13.35
C SER A 429 -0.82 70.44 14.56
N ALA A 430 -0.23 71.63 14.40
CA ALA A 430 0.35 72.40 15.49
C ALA A 430 -0.68 72.55 16.63
N PRO A 431 -0.46 72.00 17.83
CA PRO A 431 -1.30 72.32 18.97
C PRO A 431 -0.99 73.76 19.37
N GLY A 432 -1.91 74.66 19.04
CA GLY A 432 -1.92 76.02 19.56
C GLY A 432 -1.91 76.00 21.08
N ASP A 433 -0.99 76.78 21.63
CA ASP A 433 -0.73 76.99 23.05
C ASP A 433 -2.01 77.23 23.86
N GLY A 434 -2.21 76.43 24.90
CA GLY A 434 -3.37 76.56 25.78
C GLY A 434 -3.33 75.64 26.99
N VAL A 435 -2.23 75.65 27.74
CA VAL A 435 -2.17 75.09 29.11
C VAL A 435 -2.73 76.14 30.07
N PRO A 436 -3.64 75.76 30.98
CA PRO A 436 -3.24 75.80 32.37
C PRO A 436 -3.64 74.54 33.15
N ALA A 437 -2.62 73.99 33.80
CA ALA A 437 -2.58 73.53 35.20
C ALA A 437 -3.93 73.26 35.90
N GLY A 438 -4.08 72.03 36.41
CA GLY A 438 -4.96 71.81 37.56
C GLY A 438 -5.36 70.36 37.82
N ALA A 439 -4.89 69.84 38.96
CA ALA A 439 -5.60 68.89 39.81
C ALA A 439 -5.74 67.42 39.35
N LEU A 440 -4.73 66.63 39.72
CA LEU A 440 -4.80 65.61 40.79
C LEU A 440 -6.19 65.36 41.46
N ILE A 441 -6.43 64.07 41.78
CA ILE A 441 -7.50 63.49 42.65
C ILE A 441 -8.82 63.23 41.88
N VAL A 442 -9.34 61.99 41.74
CA VAL A 442 -10.05 61.19 42.75
C VAL A 442 -10.16 59.73 42.31
N LEU A 443 -9.69 58.85 43.21
CA LEU A 443 -9.96 57.43 43.35
C LEU A 443 -11.44 57.19 43.73
N LEU A 444 -12.00 56.07 43.25
CA LEU A 444 -13.21 55.37 43.73
C LEU A 444 -14.59 55.90 43.27
N LEU A 445 -15.30 55.05 42.52
CA LEU A 445 -16.57 54.40 42.91
C LEU A 445 -17.41 54.09 41.66
N PHE A 446 -17.72 52.81 41.46
CA PHE A 446 -18.92 52.19 40.85
C PHE A 446 -18.43 50.84 40.29
N GLY A 447 -19.01 49.69 40.60
CA GLY A 447 -20.26 49.41 41.25
C GLY A 447 -20.63 47.96 40.94
N ARG A 448 -20.43 47.11 41.95
CA ARG A 448 -21.14 45.87 42.30
C ARG A 448 -22.37 45.45 41.44
N ARG A 449 -22.46 44.12 41.31
CA ARG A 449 -23.65 43.21 41.31
C ARG A 449 -24.34 42.91 39.97
N ARG A 450 -24.40 41.61 39.64
CA ARG A 450 -25.47 40.69 40.10
C ARG A 450 -25.06 39.21 39.97
N GLN A 451 -25.42 38.45 41.00
CA GLN A 451 -25.49 36.98 41.07
C GLN A 451 -26.96 36.59 41.27
N LEU A 452 -27.25 35.30 41.05
CA LEU A 452 -28.44 34.48 41.38
C LEU A 452 -29.48 34.38 40.24
N GLY A 453 -29.96 33.20 39.83
CA GLY A 453 -29.84 31.87 40.44
C GLY A 453 -30.38 30.71 39.59
N SER A 454 -30.34 29.55 40.23
CA SER A 454 -30.66 28.16 39.85
C SER A 454 -32.10 27.85 39.37
N LYS A 455 -32.28 26.88 38.46
CA LYS A 455 -32.77 25.49 38.73
C LYS A 455 -33.05 24.68 37.42
N PRO A 456 -33.12 23.33 37.50
CA PRO A 456 -33.26 22.40 36.36
C PRO A 456 -34.73 22.00 36.10
N SER A 457 -35.02 21.43 34.92
CA SER A 457 -36.22 20.63 34.66
C SER A 457 -35.96 19.51 33.67
N GLN A 458 -36.42 18.31 34.04
CA GLN A 458 -36.57 17.10 33.24
C GLN A 458 -37.75 17.22 32.25
N ALA A 459 -37.64 16.49 31.12
CA ALA A 459 -38.62 15.64 30.40
C ALA A 459 -40.06 16.18 30.09
N PRO A 460 -40.91 15.53 29.28
CA PRO A 460 -41.00 14.11 28.88
C PRO A 460 -40.20 13.70 27.65
#